data_AF-A0A2J8JHI7-F1
#
_entry.id   AF-A0A2J8JHI7-F1
#
_cell.length_a   1.000
_cell.length_b   1.000
_cell.length_c   1.000
_cell.angle_alpha   90.00
_cell.angle_beta   90.00
_cell.angle_gamma   90.00
#
_symmetry.space_group_name_H-M   'P 1'
#
loop_
_entity.id
_entity.type
_entity.pdbx_description
1 polymer ?
#
loop_
_entity_poly.entity_id
_entity_poly.type
_entity_poly.pdbx_seq_one_letter_code
_entity_poly.pdbx_strand_id
1 'polypeptide(L)'
;MSVSDTPHYPPELESVSHPVQKDCLGLPVHAQRTPSWPPSPDEDPRLPSFPLEEPGSRPLVPRNLPFPALSLEEEEEEEEDEDAAEPEWLRSEEHPSQFFAEAQRLREQRLLLDEEVLVAGRVYGVHRVILAAISSLFRDRLLGGGGPRPPFSLEVSPGGWEAVLTFAYEGVLGPASQGDVLAAAEALGAPRVKAAAQQTCERAGNAGEDVKKPSQAEELRENLRGIELLYREGVGCDLKLEAGGCQLSVHRAALACGSEFFGAMLLSGMRESQGTEVSLRTISTQDLRLLVSFAYSGVVRARWPGLLRAAQAALQYQSSSCLDLCQKGLARGLSPARCLALFPMAEAPGLERLWSKARHYLLTHLPAVALCPAFPSLPAACLAELLDSDELHVQEEFEAFVAARCWLAANPETQESEAKALLRCVRFGRMSTRELRRVRAAGLLPPLTPDLLHQLMVEADVPGQERRREPDRALVVIGGDGLRPDMALRQPSRAVWWARAFRCGVGLVRTVEWGQLPALPAPGRFRHGAASLAGSELYVCGGQDFYSHSNTLASTLRWEPSQEDWEEMAPLSQARSLFSLVALDGKLYALGGRHNDVALDSVETYNPELNVWSCLILCPVLP
;
A
#
# COMPACT_ATOMS: atom_id res chain seq x y z
N MET A 1 13.76 2.94 -75.80
CA MET A 1 13.11 2.16 -76.86
C MET A 1 11.90 1.48 -76.26
N SER A 2 10.77 1.48 -76.98
CA SER A 2 9.58 0.58 -76.89
C SER A 2 8.92 0.37 -75.50
N VAL A 3 7.67 0.84 -75.25
CA VAL A 3 6.35 0.31 -75.73
C VAL A 3 6.06 -1.06 -75.07
N SER A 4 4.92 -1.38 -74.45
CA SER A 4 3.48 -0.97 -74.54
C SER A 4 2.76 -1.12 -73.18
N ASP A 5 1.56 -0.60 -72.84
CA ASP A 5 0.65 0.45 -73.38
C ASP A 5 -0.41 0.82 -72.28
N THR A 6 -1.61 1.34 -72.61
CA THR A 6 -2.64 1.93 -71.71
C THR A 6 -4.09 1.56 -72.15
N PRO A 7 -5.20 2.17 -71.65
CA PRO A 7 -5.74 2.35 -70.29
C PRO A 7 -7.23 1.89 -70.15
N HIS A 8 -7.87 2.06 -68.98
CA HIS A 8 -9.23 2.67 -68.80
C HIS A 8 -9.81 2.45 -67.38
N TYR A 9 -10.39 3.50 -66.76
CA TYR A 9 -11.55 3.43 -65.86
C TYR A 9 -12.25 4.82 -65.74
N PRO A 10 -13.60 4.92 -65.82
CA PRO A 10 -14.38 6.15 -65.66
C PRO A 10 -15.04 6.27 -64.24
N PRO A 11 -15.78 7.36 -63.91
CA PRO A 11 -16.01 7.79 -62.52
C PRO A 11 -17.36 7.36 -61.90
N GLU A 12 -17.46 7.47 -60.57
CA GLU A 12 -18.70 7.27 -59.79
C GLU A 12 -19.30 8.58 -59.27
N LEU A 13 -20.61 8.56 -59.01
CA LEU A 13 -21.44 9.70 -58.59
C LEU A 13 -21.68 9.76 -57.07
N GLU A 14 -22.04 10.97 -56.66
CA GLU A 14 -22.48 11.47 -55.35
C GLU A 14 -23.24 10.49 -54.44
N SER A 15 -22.89 10.48 -53.16
CA SER A 15 -23.85 10.25 -52.07
C SER A 15 -23.70 11.33 -50.99
N VAL A 16 -24.83 11.88 -50.57
CA VAL A 16 -24.93 13.06 -49.70
C VAL A 16 -24.56 12.71 -48.26
N SER A 17 -23.61 13.44 -47.67
CA SER A 17 -23.25 13.33 -46.25
C SER A 17 -23.94 14.40 -45.42
N HIS A 18 -24.78 13.97 -44.47
CA HIS A 18 -25.41 14.86 -43.49
C HIS A 18 -24.38 15.43 -42.49
N PRO A 19 -24.55 16.69 -42.03
CA PRO A 19 -23.62 17.30 -41.10
C PRO A 19 -23.74 16.70 -39.70
N VAL A 20 -22.68 16.04 -39.23
CA VAL A 20 -22.53 15.67 -37.82
C VAL A 20 -22.26 16.95 -37.01
N GLN A 21 -23.20 17.34 -36.16
CA GLN A 21 -22.95 18.42 -35.18
C GLN A 21 -21.82 17.99 -34.24
N LYS A 22 -20.84 18.89 -34.07
CA LYS A 22 -19.73 18.75 -33.12
C LYS A 22 -19.81 19.92 -32.15
N ASP A 23 -19.74 19.63 -30.86
CA ASP A 23 -19.60 20.68 -29.84
C ASP A 23 -18.19 21.30 -29.86
N CYS A 24 -18.06 22.47 -29.23
CA CYS A 24 -16.88 23.34 -29.24
C CYS A 24 -15.57 22.72 -28.70
N LEU A 25 -15.56 21.45 -28.31
CA LEU A 25 -14.38 20.69 -27.85
C LEU A 25 -14.00 19.50 -28.77
N GLY A 26 -14.75 19.25 -29.86
CA GLY A 26 -14.30 18.36 -30.95
C GLY A 26 -14.39 16.85 -30.68
N LEU A 27 -15.15 16.40 -29.68
CA LEU A 27 -15.44 15.00 -29.40
C LEU A 27 -16.77 14.54 -30.04
N PRO A 28 -16.96 13.24 -30.33
CA PRO A 28 -18.24 12.72 -30.83
C PRO A 28 -19.29 12.67 -29.72
N VAL A 29 -20.49 13.18 -30.01
CA VAL A 29 -21.64 13.14 -29.08
C VAL A 29 -22.26 11.74 -29.12
N HIS A 30 -22.34 11.06 -27.98
CA HIS A 30 -23.12 9.82 -27.86
C HIS A 30 -24.61 10.14 -27.95
N ALA A 31 -25.28 9.63 -28.98
CA ALA A 31 -26.73 9.77 -29.13
C ALA A 31 -27.46 8.97 -28.03
N GLN A 32 -28.40 9.62 -27.35
CA GLN A 32 -29.30 8.98 -26.39
C GLN A 32 -30.08 7.84 -27.08
N ARG A 33 -29.95 6.62 -26.57
CA ARG A 33 -30.81 5.50 -26.99
C ARG A 33 -32.16 5.63 -26.30
N THR A 34 -33.17 6.04 -27.06
CA THR A 34 -34.58 5.81 -26.67
C THR A 34 -34.93 4.34 -26.89
N PRO A 35 -35.59 3.66 -25.93
CA PRO A 35 -36.09 2.31 -26.15
C PRO A 35 -37.35 2.36 -27.00
N SER A 36 -37.31 1.71 -28.17
CA SER A 36 -38.51 1.40 -28.95
C SER A 36 -38.56 -0.10 -29.21
N TRP A 37 -39.56 -0.76 -28.64
CA TRP A 37 -39.93 -2.14 -28.97
C TRP A 37 -41.20 -2.12 -29.82
N PRO A 38 -41.29 -2.93 -30.89
CA PRO A 38 -42.53 -3.13 -31.62
C PRO A 38 -43.49 -4.05 -30.83
N PRO A 39 -44.81 -3.88 -30.96
CA PRO A 39 -45.80 -4.72 -30.28
C PRO A 39 -46.22 -5.97 -31.10
N SER A 40 -47.07 -6.80 -30.47
CA SER A 40 -47.96 -7.85 -31.02
C SER A 40 -47.44 -9.31 -31.06
N PRO A 41 -48.32 -10.35 -31.03
CA PRO A 41 -49.74 -10.37 -30.61
C PRO A 41 -50.16 -11.52 -29.63
N ASP A 42 -51.37 -11.34 -29.10
CA ASP A 42 -52.38 -12.24 -28.51
C ASP A 42 -52.21 -13.78 -28.40
N GLU A 43 -52.70 -14.26 -27.25
CA GLU A 43 -53.44 -15.50 -26.91
C GLU A 43 -53.55 -16.68 -27.93
N ASP A 44 -53.17 -17.90 -27.48
CA ASP A 44 -53.90 -19.14 -27.83
C ASP A 44 -54.06 -20.03 -26.56
N PRO A 45 -55.29 -20.24 -26.05
CA PRO A 45 -55.54 -20.94 -24.79
C PRO A 45 -55.80 -22.45 -24.98
N ARG A 46 -54.76 -23.30 -24.87
CA ARG A 46 -54.92 -24.77 -24.95
C ARG A 46 -54.07 -25.58 -23.94
N LEU A 47 -54.60 -25.71 -22.72
CA LEU A 47 -54.66 -26.88 -21.81
C LEU A 47 -53.43 -27.80 -21.57
N PRO A 48 -53.31 -28.49 -20.40
CA PRO A 48 -54.09 -28.42 -19.16
C PRO A 48 -53.23 -28.19 -17.89
N SER A 49 -53.90 -28.13 -16.72
CA SER A 49 -53.31 -27.94 -15.39
C SER A 49 -53.30 -29.24 -14.53
N PHE A 50 -52.66 -29.15 -13.34
CA PHE A 50 -52.65 -30.08 -12.19
C PHE A 50 -51.62 -31.24 -12.17
N PRO A 51 -51.24 -31.78 -10.99
CA PRO A 51 -51.57 -31.38 -9.60
C PRO A 51 -50.36 -31.15 -8.65
N LEU A 52 -50.68 -30.76 -7.41
CA LEU A 52 -49.81 -30.81 -6.23
C LEU A 52 -49.48 -32.26 -5.82
N GLU A 53 -48.23 -32.53 -5.41
CA GLU A 53 -47.89 -33.58 -4.45
C GLU A 53 -46.82 -33.06 -3.46
N GLU A 54 -47.14 -33.04 -2.16
CA GLU A 54 -46.11 -33.06 -1.10
C GLU A 54 -45.57 -34.48 -0.95
N PRO A 55 -44.27 -34.64 -0.64
CA PRO A 55 -43.96 -35.60 0.42
C PRO A 55 -42.82 -35.18 1.36
N GLY A 56 -43.09 -35.31 2.66
CA GLY A 56 -42.24 -36.14 3.52
C GLY A 56 -41.00 -35.52 4.15
N SER A 57 -41.14 -35.04 5.38
CA SER A 57 -40.05 -34.61 6.26
C SER A 57 -39.01 -35.71 6.60
N ARG A 58 -37.71 -35.40 6.50
CA ARG A 58 -36.57 -36.08 7.18
C ARG A 58 -35.23 -35.37 6.88
N PRO A 59 -34.21 -35.50 7.75
CA PRO A 59 -34.12 -34.98 9.12
C PRO A 59 -33.18 -33.75 9.20
N LEU A 60 -33.24 -33.01 10.31
CA LEU A 60 -32.34 -31.88 10.58
C LEU A 60 -30.87 -32.33 10.69
N VAL A 61 -30.02 -31.88 9.75
CA VAL A 61 -28.56 -31.87 9.90
C VAL A 61 -28.17 -30.60 10.67
N PRO A 62 -27.21 -30.63 11.63
CA PRO A 62 -26.80 -29.43 12.34
C PRO A 62 -26.24 -28.36 11.39
N ARG A 63 -26.58 -27.09 11.65
CA ARG A 63 -26.06 -25.92 10.93
C ARG A 63 -24.53 -25.99 10.82
N ASN A 64 -24.00 -25.82 9.61
CA ASN A 64 -22.59 -25.52 9.39
C ASN A 64 -22.19 -24.28 10.20
N LEU A 65 -21.05 -24.36 10.89
CA LEU A 65 -20.38 -23.19 11.48
C LEU A 65 -19.85 -22.28 10.35
N PRO A 66 -19.83 -20.95 10.53
CA PRO A 66 -19.42 -20.03 9.47
C PRO A 66 -17.92 -20.13 9.15
N PHE A 67 -17.60 -20.05 7.86
CA PHE A 67 -16.22 -20.08 7.35
C PHE A 67 -15.42 -18.82 7.80
N PRO A 68 -14.15 -18.92 8.25
CA PRO A 68 -13.35 -17.72 8.58
C PRO A 68 -12.69 -17.02 7.39
N ALA A 69 -13.10 -17.34 6.17
CA ALA A 69 -12.61 -16.71 4.95
C ALA A 69 -13.77 -16.19 4.09
N LEU A 70 -14.86 -15.76 4.74
CA LEU A 70 -15.98 -15.09 4.07
C LEU A 70 -15.49 -13.78 3.44
N SER A 71 -15.83 -13.57 2.18
CA SER A 71 -15.79 -12.23 1.58
C SER A 71 -16.80 -11.35 2.32
N LEU A 72 -16.50 -10.07 2.55
CA LEU A 72 -17.38 -9.14 3.28
C LEU A 72 -18.72 -8.80 2.56
N GLU A 73 -19.06 -9.53 1.49
CA GLU A 73 -19.96 -9.09 0.42
C GLU A 73 -21.06 -10.11 0.06
N GLU A 74 -21.15 -11.26 0.72
CA GLU A 74 -22.18 -12.29 0.45
C GLU A 74 -23.63 -11.86 0.81
N GLU A 75 -23.86 -10.59 1.18
CA GLU A 75 -25.16 -10.02 1.57
C GLU A 75 -25.50 -8.68 0.85
N GLU A 76 -24.69 -8.22 -0.12
CA GLU A 76 -24.99 -7.03 -0.95
C GLU A 76 -25.36 -7.46 -2.38
N GLU A 77 -26.49 -6.97 -2.90
CA GLU A 77 -27.00 -7.35 -4.24
C GLU A 77 -26.01 -7.00 -5.37
N GLU A 78 -26.05 -7.77 -6.46
CA GLU A 78 -25.18 -7.61 -7.63
C GLU A 78 -25.51 -6.31 -8.40
N GLU A 79 -24.95 -5.17 -7.96
CA GLU A 79 -24.73 -4.04 -8.86
C GLU A 79 -23.55 -4.36 -9.80
N GLU A 80 -23.80 -4.31 -11.11
CA GLU A 80 -22.82 -4.55 -12.18
C GLU A 80 -21.78 -3.41 -12.27
N ASP A 81 -20.92 -3.28 -11.26
CA ASP A 81 -19.75 -2.39 -11.31
C ASP A 81 -18.71 -2.94 -12.30
N GLU A 82 -18.28 -2.12 -13.28
CA GLU A 82 -17.24 -2.46 -14.27
C GLU A 82 -15.84 -2.70 -13.64
N ASP A 83 -15.71 -2.50 -12.33
CA ASP A 83 -14.48 -2.57 -11.53
C ASP A 83 -14.37 -3.89 -10.72
N ALA A 84 -14.93 -4.98 -11.27
CA ALA A 84 -15.04 -6.33 -10.68
C ALA A 84 -13.68 -7.07 -10.51
N ALA A 85 -12.78 -6.50 -9.70
CA ALA A 85 -11.57 -7.15 -9.23
C ALA A 85 -11.88 -8.15 -8.09
N GLU A 86 -11.24 -9.33 -8.10
CA GLU A 86 -11.37 -10.28 -6.99
C GLU A 86 -10.95 -9.66 -5.64
N PRO A 87 -11.59 -10.04 -4.52
CA PRO A 87 -11.30 -9.45 -3.21
C PRO A 87 -9.83 -9.66 -2.83
N GLU A 88 -9.13 -8.55 -2.54
CA GLU A 88 -7.71 -8.59 -2.20
C GLU A 88 -7.49 -9.37 -0.89
N TRP A 89 -6.55 -10.33 -0.94
CA TRP A 89 -6.12 -11.09 0.24
C TRP A 89 -4.96 -10.38 0.93
N LEU A 90 -5.29 -9.44 1.81
CA LEU A 90 -4.30 -8.73 2.61
C LEU A 90 -3.96 -9.54 3.85
N ARG A 91 -2.66 -9.77 4.10
CA ARG A 91 -2.14 -10.42 5.30
C ARG A 91 -1.18 -9.50 6.03
N SER A 92 -1.32 -9.41 7.35
CA SER A 92 -0.30 -8.80 8.21
C SER A 92 0.79 -9.83 8.52
N GLU A 93 2.02 -9.51 8.15
CA GLU A 93 3.20 -10.31 8.51
C GLU A 93 3.64 -10.11 9.97
N GLU A 94 3.18 -9.02 10.60
CA GLU A 94 3.51 -8.62 11.98
C GLU A 94 2.49 -9.16 12.99
N HIS A 95 1.26 -9.48 12.56
CA HIS A 95 0.19 -9.95 13.45
C HIS A 95 0.54 -11.23 14.23
N PRO A 96 1.14 -12.29 13.63
CA PRO A 96 1.52 -13.48 14.39
C PRO A 96 2.53 -13.17 15.51
N SER A 97 3.55 -12.35 15.25
CA SER A 97 4.54 -11.99 16.27
C SER A 97 3.94 -11.11 17.37
N GLN A 98 3.04 -10.18 17.03
CA GLN A 98 2.33 -9.35 18.01
C GLN A 98 1.39 -10.20 18.89
N PHE A 99 0.59 -11.08 18.29
CA PHE A 99 -0.29 -12.02 19.00
C PHE A 99 0.48 -12.86 20.03
N PHE A 100 1.62 -13.42 19.62
CA PHE A 100 2.39 -14.32 20.48
C PHE A 100 3.21 -13.59 21.56
N ALA A 101 3.68 -12.37 21.28
CA ALA A 101 4.26 -11.49 22.30
C ALA A 101 3.21 -11.12 23.38
N GLU A 102 1.97 -10.82 22.99
CA GLU A 102 0.88 -10.59 23.93
C GLU A 102 0.53 -11.86 24.72
N ALA A 103 0.47 -13.02 24.07
CA ALA A 103 0.24 -14.30 24.73
C ALA A 103 1.31 -14.63 25.79
N GLN A 104 2.57 -14.28 25.53
CA GLN A 104 3.66 -14.37 26.48
C GLN A 104 3.45 -13.39 27.66
N ARG A 105 3.11 -12.13 27.38
CA ARG A 105 2.81 -11.11 28.41
C ARG A 105 1.69 -11.57 29.36
N LEU A 106 0.58 -12.08 28.81
CA LEU A 106 -0.53 -12.61 29.61
C LEU A 106 -0.09 -13.78 30.48
N ARG A 107 0.73 -14.69 29.93
CA ARG A 107 1.24 -15.86 30.67
C ARG A 107 2.16 -15.46 31.81
N GLU A 108 3.08 -14.51 31.60
CA GLU A 108 3.97 -13.99 32.63
C GLU A 108 3.21 -13.30 33.76
N GLN A 109 2.13 -12.58 33.43
CA GLN A 109 1.22 -11.93 34.38
C GLN A 109 0.17 -12.88 34.99
N ARG A 110 0.14 -14.16 34.58
CA ARG A 110 -0.84 -15.19 34.99
C ARG A 110 -2.30 -14.83 34.68
N LEU A 111 -2.53 -14.12 33.58
CA LEU A 111 -3.86 -13.74 33.09
C LEU A 111 -4.39 -14.80 32.11
N LEU A 112 -5.70 -15.06 32.16
CA LEU A 112 -6.43 -15.98 31.25
C LEU A 112 -5.88 -17.42 31.13
N LEU A 113 -5.08 -17.86 32.11
CA LEU A 113 -4.57 -19.23 32.19
C LEU A 113 -5.70 -20.23 32.50
N ASP A 114 -5.76 -21.31 31.74
CA ASP A 114 -6.82 -22.32 31.78
C ASP A 114 -6.31 -23.75 32.07
N GLU A 115 -4.99 -23.97 32.16
CA GLU A 115 -4.39 -25.21 32.69
C GLU A 115 -3.11 -24.96 33.49
N GLU A 116 -2.92 -25.78 34.52
CA GLU A 116 -1.66 -25.93 35.26
C GLU A 116 -1.03 -27.29 34.96
N VAL A 117 0.24 -27.29 34.55
CA VAL A 117 1.01 -28.50 34.22
C VAL A 117 2.13 -28.69 35.24
N LEU A 118 2.18 -29.87 35.88
CA LEU A 118 3.21 -30.23 36.85
C LEU A 118 4.33 -31.02 36.13
N VAL A 119 5.52 -30.44 36.06
CA VAL A 119 6.71 -31.06 35.46
C VAL A 119 7.82 -31.10 36.50
N ALA A 120 8.29 -32.30 36.84
CA ALA A 120 9.34 -32.54 37.85
C ALA A 120 9.15 -31.75 39.18
N GLY A 121 7.91 -31.63 39.65
CA GLY A 121 7.56 -30.90 40.88
C GLY A 121 7.38 -29.37 40.74
N ARG A 122 7.54 -28.81 39.54
CA ARG A 122 7.24 -27.40 39.23
C ARG A 122 5.90 -27.27 38.53
N VAL A 123 5.08 -26.29 38.94
CA VAL A 123 3.80 -25.98 38.31
C VAL A 123 3.98 -24.86 37.28
N TYR A 124 3.57 -25.11 36.04
CA TYR A 124 3.60 -24.16 34.93
C TYR A 124 2.18 -23.83 34.49
N GLY A 125 1.80 -22.56 34.61
CA GLY A 125 0.56 -22.03 34.04
C GLY A 125 0.70 -21.82 32.53
N VAL A 126 -0.31 -22.27 31.77
CA VAL A 126 -0.32 -22.24 30.30
C VAL A 126 -1.72 -21.98 29.74
N HIS A 127 -1.78 -21.42 28.53
CA HIS A 127 -2.99 -21.38 27.71
C HIS A 127 -3.13 -22.68 26.91
N ARG A 128 -4.20 -23.44 27.11
CA ARG A 128 -4.44 -24.75 26.46
C ARG A 128 -4.57 -24.61 24.96
N VAL A 129 -5.27 -23.59 24.48
CA VAL A 129 -5.47 -23.34 23.03
C VAL A 129 -4.13 -23.16 22.30
N ILE A 130 -3.16 -22.50 22.92
CA ILE A 130 -1.82 -22.28 22.35
C ILE A 130 -1.03 -23.59 22.29
N LEU A 131 -1.11 -24.42 23.33
CA LEU A 131 -0.44 -25.73 23.31
C LEU A 131 -1.13 -26.71 22.36
N ALA A 132 -2.46 -26.73 22.30
CA ALA A 132 -3.23 -27.59 21.41
C ALA A 132 -3.02 -27.29 19.91
N ALA A 133 -2.52 -26.09 19.57
CA ALA A 133 -2.10 -25.73 18.23
C ALA A 133 -0.82 -26.47 17.78
N ILE A 134 0.02 -26.91 18.73
CA ILE A 134 1.28 -27.62 18.45
C ILE A 134 1.32 -29.07 18.97
N SER A 135 0.39 -29.49 19.82
CA SER A 135 0.36 -30.77 20.54
C SER A 135 -0.99 -31.48 20.40
N SER A 136 -0.98 -32.73 19.93
CA SER A 136 -2.20 -33.55 19.89
C SER A 136 -2.73 -33.86 21.30
N LEU A 137 -1.84 -34.07 22.28
CA LEU A 137 -2.23 -34.33 23.67
C LEU A 137 -3.08 -33.19 24.26
N PHE A 138 -2.70 -31.92 24.01
CA PHE A 138 -3.50 -30.79 24.49
C PHE A 138 -4.80 -30.59 23.68
N ARG A 139 -4.82 -30.94 22.38
CA ARG A 139 -6.04 -30.98 21.57
C ARG A 139 -7.04 -32.02 22.10
N ASP A 140 -6.58 -33.23 22.39
CA ASP A 140 -7.41 -34.30 22.97
C ASP A 140 -7.97 -33.91 24.34
N ARG A 141 -7.20 -33.17 25.14
CA ARG A 141 -7.67 -32.62 26.44
C ARG A 141 -8.75 -31.54 26.28
N LEU A 142 -8.72 -30.72 25.22
CA LEU A 142 -9.81 -29.77 24.90
C LEU A 142 -11.10 -30.51 24.51
N LEU A 143 -11.00 -31.56 23.68
CA LEU A 143 -12.13 -32.41 23.33
C LEU A 143 -12.69 -33.19 24.55
N GLY A 144 -11.81 -33.63 25.44
CA GLY A 144 -12.12 -34.46 26.62
C GLY A 144 -12.84 -33.75 27.79
N GLY A 145 -13.39 -32.55 27.58
CA GLY A 145 -14.45 -31.95 28.39
C GLY A 145 -14.13 -31.59 29.86
N GLY A 146 -13.74 -30.33 30.09
CA GLY A 146 -14.20 -29.55 31.24
C GLY A 146 -13.57 -29.73 32.64
N GLY A 147 -13.96 -28.79 33.50
CA GLY A 147 -13.81 -28.77 34.96
C GLY A 147 -12.42 -28.39 35.48
N PRO A 148 -12.32 -27.79 36.69
CA PRO A 148 -11.04 -27.65 37.38
C PRO A 148 -10.52 -29.05 37.74
N ARG A 149 -9.52 -29.51 36.97
CA ARG A 149 -8.80 -30.76 37.21
C ARG A 149 -7.55 -30.48 38.04
N PRO A 150 -7.05 -31.44 38.85
CA PRO A 150 -5.74 -31.29 39.50
C PRO A 150 -4.65 -31.04 38.44
N PRO A 151 -3.55 -30.36 38.80
CA PRO A 151 -2.51 -29.99 37.85
C PRO A 151 -1.98 -31.22 37.11
N PHE A 152 -1.93 -31.11 35.79
CA PHE A 152 -1.63 -32.25 34.92
C PHE A 152 -0.15 -32.64 35.05
N SER A 153 0.11 -33.79 35.68
CA SER A 153 1.47 -34.31 35.83
C SER A 153 1.99 -34.88 34.51
N LEU A 154 3.13 -34.38 34.06
CA LEU A 154 3.80 -34.79 32.83
C LEU A 154 5.24 -35.22 33.12
N GLU A 155 5.56 -36.47 32.77
CA GLU A 155 6.89 -37.07 32.98
C GLU A 155 7.86 -36.70 31.85
N VAL A 156 8.28 -35.44 31.82
CA VAL A 156 9.32 -34.91 30.92
C VAL A 156 10.36 -34.14 31.71
N SER A 157 11.55 -33.94 31.13
CA SER A 157 12.56 -33.09 31.77
C SER A 157 12.14 -31.60 31.71
N PRO A 158 12.50 -30.79 32.72
CA PRO A 158 12.16 -29.36 32.72
C PRO A 158 12.67 -28.61 31.48
N GLY A 159 13.87 -28.94 31.00
CA GLY A 159 14.44 -28.34 29.79
C GLY A 159 13.66 -28.70 28.52
N GLY A 160 13.24 -29.97 28.38
CA GLY A 160 12.41 -30.40 27.24
C GLY A 160 11.05 -29.71 27.23
N TRP A 161 10.41 -29.58 28.40
CA TRP A 161 9.17 -28.83 28.58
C TRP A 161 9.32 -27.34 28.28
N GLU A 162 10.35 -26.69 28.82
CA GLU A 162 10.65 -25.28 28.56
C GLU A 162 10.93 -25.02 27.08
N ALA A 163 11.63 -25.93 26.37
CA ALA A 163 11.84 -25.82 24.93
C ALA A 163 10.55 -25.95 24.10
N VAL A 164 9.60 -26.82 24.49
CA VAL A 164 8.27 -26.91 23.85
C VAL A 164 7.45 -25.66 24.10
N LEU A 165 7.54 -25.07 25.30
CA LEU A 165 6.89 -23.80 25.64
C LEU A 165 7.46 -22.63 24.82
N THR A 166 8.78 -22.50 24.74
CA THR A 166 9.45 -21.52 23.88
C THR A 166 9.02 -21.72 22.42
N PHE A 167 8.89 -22.95 21.93
CA PHE A 167 8.39 -23.17 20.57
C PHE A 167 6.93 -22.73 20.38
N ALA A 168 6.07 -22.95 21.38
CA ALA A 168 4.67 -22.55 21.32
C ALA A 168 4.45 -21.02 21.31
N TYR A 169 5.23 -20.29 22.12
CA TYR A 169 5.07 -18.84 22.32
C TYR A 169 6.05 -17.98 21.51
N GLU A 170 7.21 -18.50 21.13
CA GLU A 170 8.26 -17.72 20.45
C GLU A 170 8.62 -18.28 19.05
N GLY A 171 8.13 -19.47 18.68
CA GLY A 171 8.40 -20.09 17.38
C GLY A 171 9.85 -20.59 17.20
N VAL A 172 10.61 -20.68 18.30
CA VAL A 172 12.00 -21.16 18.33
C VAL A 172 12.19 -22.25 19.38
N LEU A 173 13.18 -23.12 19.18
CA LEU A 173 13.55 -24.10 20.20
C LEU A 173 14.46 -23.44 21.24
N GLY A 174 14.11 -23.60 22.52
CA GLY A 174 14.94 -23.17 23.65
C GLY A 174 16.26 -23.96 23.76
N PRO A 175 17.19 -23.56 24.65
CA PRO A 175 18.57 -24.06 24.74
C PRO A 175 18.72 -25.47 25.36
N ALA A 176 17.68 -26.30 25.32
CA ALA A 176 17.67 -27.63 25.92
C ALA A 176 18.43 -28.68 25.08
N SER A 177 18.79 -29.81 25.69
CA SER A 177 19.46 -30.90 24.96
C SER A 177 18.51 -31.53 23.94
N GLN A 178 19.04 -31.92 22.77
CA GLN A 178 18.22 -32.50 21.70
C GLN A 178 17.42 -33.73 22.16
N GLY A 179 18.00 -34.57 23.02
CA GLY A 179 17.32 -35.75 23.59
C GLY A 179 16.13 -35.35 24.48
N ASP A 180 16.28 -34.31 25.29
CA ASP A 180 15.20 -33.77 26.12
C ASP A 180 14.05 -33.21 25.26
N VAL A 181 14.38 -32.44 24.21
CA VAL A 181 13.37 -31.86 23.30
C VAL A 181 12.63 -32.95 22.53
N LEU A 182 13.32 -33.97 22.03
CA LEU A 182 12.69 -35.09 21.33
C LEU A 182 11.77 -35.90 22.25
N ALA A 183 12.22 -36.24 23.46
CA ALA A 183 11.40 -36.96 24.44
C ALA A 183 10.15 -36.16 24.84
N ALA A 184 10.30 -34.84 25.07
CA ALA A 184 9.17 -33.97 25.37
C ALA A 184 8.19 -33.82 24.19
N ALA A 185 8.71 -33.70 22.96
CA ALA A 185 7.90 -33.62 21.75
C ALA A 185 7.13 -34.92 21.47
N GLU A 186 7.70 -36.08 21.77
CA GLU A 186 7.01 -37.38 21.66
C GLU A 186 5.95 -37.55 22.74
N ALA A 187 6.27 -37.25 24.01
CA ALA A 187 5.32 -37.32 25.12
C ALA A 187 4.10 -36.39 24.94
N LEU A 188 4.29 -35.26 24.26
CA LEU A 188 3.23 -34.29 23.96
C LEU A 188 2.55 -34.49 22.60
N GLY A 189 3.03 -35.40 21.76
CA GLY A 189 2.52 -35.54 20.39
C GLY A 189 2.66 -34.24 19.58
N ALA A 190 3.86 -33.64 19.62
CA ALA A 190 4.18 -32.34 19.00
C ALA A 190 5.09 -32.50 17.76
N PRO A 191 4.52 -32.83 16.57
CA PRO A 191 5.31 -33.23 15.39
C PRO A 191 6.21 -32.12 14.85
N ARG A 192 5.77 -30.85 14.90
CA ARG A 192 6.57 -29.69 14.45
C ARG A 192 7.78 -29.44 15.34
N VAL A 193 7.62 -29.57 16.67
CA VAL A 193 8.74 -29.49 17.63
C VAL A 193 9.76 -30.61 17.35
N LYS A 194 9.28 -31.84 17.12
CA LYS A 194 10.13 -32.99 16.79
C LYS A 194 10.90 -32.75 15.48
N ALA A 195 10.25 -32.27 14.43
CA ALA A 195 10.89 -31.95 13.15
C ALA A 195 11.96 -30.85 13.30
N ALA A 196 11.67 -29.75 14.00
CA ALA A 196 12.63 -28.69 14.26
C ALA A 196 13.86 -29.17 15.06
N ALA A 197 13.66 -30.10 16.00
CA ALA A 197 14.75 -30.70 16.80
C ALA A 197 15.62 -31.67 15.98
N GLN A 198 15.05 -32.33 14.96
CA GLN A 198 15.77 -33.21 14.03
C GLN A 198 16.59 -32.40 13.01
N GLN A 199 16.01 -31.36 12.40
CA GLN A 199 16.70 -30.50 11.42
C GLN A 199 17.91 -29.75 12.01
N THR A 200 17.91 -29.51 13.33
CA THR A 200 19.06 -28.91 14.03
C THR A 200 20.28 -29.84 14.07
N CYS A 201 20.10 -31.15 13.83
CA CYS A 201 21.15 -32.16 13.84
C CYS A 201 21.90 -32.31 12.50
N GLU A 202 21.18 -32.23 11.37
CA GLU A 202 21.73 -32.52 10.04
C GLU A 202 22.87 -31.56 9.66
N ARG A 203 22.79 -30.29 10.10
CA ARG A 203 23.84 -29.27 9.94
C ARG A 203 25.15 -29.58 10.68
N ALA A 204 25.16 -30.49 11.65
CA ALA A 204 26.39 -30.95 12.29
C ALA A 204 27.05 -32.14 11.56
N GLY A 205 26.34 -32.76 10.60
CA GLY A 205 26.74 -34.04 9.99
C GLY A 205 26.99 -34.00 8.48
N ASN A 206 26.24 -33.23 7.68
CA ASN A 206 26.42 -33.16 6.23
C ASN A 206 25.93 -31.84 5.62
N ALA A 207 26.69 -31.33 4.65
CA ALA A 207 26.24 -30.28 3.74
C ALA A 207 25.60 -30.93 2.50
N GLY A 208 24.28 -31.14 2.54
CA GLY A 208 23.52 -31.73 1.44
C GLY A 208 22.06 -31.25 1.45
N GLU A 209 21.64 -30.67 0.32
CA GLU A 209 20.31 -30.17 -0.03
C GLU A 209 19.73 -29.02 0.83
N ASP A 210 19.42 -27.90 0.18
CA ASP A 210 18.88 -26.67 0.78
C ASP A 210 17.40 -26.82 1.20
N VAL A 211 17.14 -27.63 2.23
CA VAL A 211 15.89 -27.54 2.99
C VAL A 211 15.93 -26.23 3.78
N LYS A 212 15.29 -25.18 3.25
CA LYS A 212 15.13 -23.90 3.94
C LYS A 212 14.46 -24.14 5.30
N LYS A 213 15.21 -23.99 6.39
CA LYS A 213 14.66 -23.98 7.75
C LYS A 213 13.57 -22.89 7.81
N PRO A 214 12.35 -23.19 8.25
CA PRO A 214 11.33 -22.16 8.44
C PRO A 214 11.85 -21.09 9.40
N SER A 215 11.64 -19.84 9.01
CA SER A 215 11.93 -18.68 9.84
C SER A 215 11.04 -18.67 11.09
N GLN A 216 11.47 -17.96 12.13
CA GLN A 216 10.67 -17.76 13.34
C GLN A 216 9.26 -17.20 13.02
N ALA A 217 9.18 -16.27 12.07
CA ALA A 217 7.90 -15.72 11.61
C ALA A 217 7.00 -16.76 10.93
N GLU A 218 7.57 -17.70 10.17
CA GLU A 218 6.83 -18.82 9.58
C GLU A 218 6.32 -19.80 10.64
N GLU A 219 7.13 -20.17 11.63
CA GLU A 219 6.72 -21.06 12.71
C GLU A 219 5.62 -20.43 13.60
N LEU A 220 5.72 -19.12 13.90
CA LEU A 220 4.66 -18.38 14.59
C LEU A 220 3.38 -18.31 13.75
N ARG A 221 3.49 -18.12 12.42
CA ARG A 221 2.33 -18.14 11.51
C ARG A 221 1.64 -19.51 11.49
N GLU A 222 2.40 -20.60 11.51
CA GLU A 222 1.86 -21.96 11.59
C GLU A 222 1.29 -22.28 12.99
N ASN A 223 1.83 -21.72 14.08
CA ASN A 223 1.20 -21.80 15.41
C ASN A 223 -0.16 -21.09 15.41
N LEU A 224 -0.26 -19.89 14.82
CA LEU A 224 -1.51 -19.15 14.72
C LEU A 224 -2.55 -19.91 13.86
N ARG A 225 -2.14 -20.51 12.73
CA ARG A 225 -2.99 -21.40 11.92
C ARG A 225 -3.52 -22.59 12.71
N GLY A 226 -2.73 -23.16 13.61
CA GLY A 226 -3.18 -24.21 14.52
C GLY A 226 -4.29 -23.74 15.47
N ILE A 227 -4.21 -22.51 15.98
CA ILE A 227 -5.24 -21.87 16.81
C ILE A 227 -6.50 -21.55 15.97
N GLU A 228 -6.32 -21.04 14.74
CA GLU A 228 -7.41 -20.79 13.78
C GLU A 228 -8.19 -22.07 13.45
N LEU A 229 -7.51 -23.20 13.28
CA LEU A 229 -8.14 -24.49 13.04
C LEU A 229 -8.99 -24.96 14.24
N LEU A 230 -8.50 -24.79 15.47
CA LEU A 230 -9.29 -25.09 16.68
C LEU A 230 -10.56 -24.23 16.77
N TYR A 231 -10.46 -22.94 16.39
CA TYR A 231 -11.62 -22.05 16.29
C TYR A 231 -12.62 -22.50 15.21
N ARG A 232 -12.15 -22.90 14.02
CA ARG A 232 -12.98 -23.46 12.93
C ARG A 232 -13.72 -24.72 13.37
N GLU A 233 -13.07 -25.59 14.13
CA GLU A 233 -13.63 -26.83 14.66
C GLU A 233 -14.53 -26.60 15.91
N GLY A 234 -14.54 -25.39 16.48
CA GLY A 234 -15.24 -25.06 17.73
C GLY A 234 -14.63 -25.73 18.98
N VAL A 235 -13.39 -26.20 18.89
CA VAL A 235 -12.74 -27.05 19.89
C VAL A 235 -12.06 -26.20 20.96
N GLY A 236 -12.63 -26.20 22.17
CA GLY A 236 -12.04 -25.52 23.32
C GLY A 236 -12.51 -24.08 23.54
N CYS A 237 -13.46 -23.59 22.75
CA CYS A 237 -14.04 -22.25 22.91
C CYS A 237 -14.76 -22.12 24.27
N ASP A 238 -14.38 -21.11 25.04
CA ASP A 238 -14.79 -20.86 26.42
C ASP A 238 -15.65 -19.58 26.59
N LEU A 239 -15.81 -18.80 25.51
CA LEU A 239 -16.64 -17.60 25.44
C LEU A 239 -17.57 -17.63 24.25
N LYS A 240 -18.81 -17.14 24.43
CA LYS A 240 -19.74 -16.81 23.35
C LYS A 240 -19.91 -15.30 23.25
N LEU A 241 -19.72 -14.76 22.05
CA LEU A 241 -20.02 -13.38 21.72
C LEU A 241 -21.32 -13.31 20.92
N GLU A 242 -22.22 -12.42 21.31
CA GLU A 242 -23.47 -12.14 20.60
C GLU A 242 -23.50 -10.67 20.15
N ALA A 243 -23.72 -10.42 18.85
CA ALA A 243 -24.03 -9.08 18.34
C ALA A 243 -25.03 -9.18 17.18
N GLY A 244 -26.06 -8.32 17.18
CA GLY A 244 -27.06 -8.27 16.10
C GLY A 244 -27.77 -9.61 15.79
N GLY A 245 -27.89 -10.51 16.76
CA GLY A 245 -28.44 -11.87 16.56
C GLY A 245 -27.46 -12.90 15.99
N CYS A 246 -26.22 -12.52 15.70
CA CYS A 246 -25.13 -13.45 15.36
C CYS A 246 -24.41 -13.88 16.65
N GLN A 247 -24.22 -15.20 16.82
CA GLN A 247 -23.44 -15.77 17.93
C GLN A 247 -22.16 -16.43 17.41
N LEU A 248 -21.02 -16.11 18.02
CA LEU A 248 -19.70 -16.71 17.73
C LEU A 248 -19.12 -17.34 19.00
N SER A 249 -18.68 -18.59 18.92
CA SER A 249 -17.94 -19.25 20.01
C SER A 249 -16.45 -19.07 19.79
N VAL A 250 -15.73 -18.51 20.76
CA VAL A 250 -14.33 -18.09 20.66
C VAL A 250 -13.54 -18.48 21.91
N HIS A 251 -12.21 -18.48 21.79
CA HIS A 251 -11.27 -18.61 22.91
C HIS A 251 -10.96 -17.24 23.51
N ARG A 252 -11.11 -17.08 24.83
CA ARG A 252 -10.78 -15.83 25.55
C ARG A 252 -9.32 -15.44 25.38
N ALA A 253 -8.40 -16.38 25.57
CA ALA A 253 -6.97 -16.14 25.47
C ALA A 253 -6.56 -15.66 24.07
N ALA A 254 -6.97 -16.38 23.02
CA ALA A 254 -6.62 -16.00 21.64
C ALA A 254 -7.28 -14.68 21.22
N LEU A 255 -8.53 -14.42 21.62
CA LEU A 255 -9.19 -13.15 21.29
C LEU A 255 -8.53 -11.96 22.00
N ALA A 256 -8.10 -12.13 23.26
CA ALA A 256 -7.36 -11.10 23.99
C ALA A 256 -5.96 -10.82 23.39
N CYS A 257 -5.31 -11.84 22.80
CA CYS A 257 -4.03 -11.68 22.12
C CYS A 257 -4.16 -11.03 20.74
N GLY A 258 -5.24 -11.33 20.01
CA GLY A 258 -5.47 -10.85 18.64
C GLY A 258 -6.27 -9.56 18.51
N SER A 259 -6.72 -8.95 19.61
CA SER A 259 -7.49 -7.69 19.58
C SER A 259 -7.36 -6.92 20.90
N GLU A 260 -6.86 -5.67 20.81
CA GLU A 260 -6.69 -4.77 21.94
C GLU A 260 -8.04 -4.46 22.65
N PHE A 261 -9.11 -4.23 21.88
CA PHE A 261 -10.46 -3.98 22.41
C PHE A 261 -11.01 -5.17 23.21
N PHE A 262 -10.91 -6.39 22.68
CA PHE A 262 -11.37 -7.58 23.41
C PHE A 262 -10.43 -7.94 24.57
N GLY A 263 -9.12 -7.72 24.43
CA GLY A 263 -8.17 -7.81 25.53
C GLY A 263 -8.54 -6.88 26.68
N ALA A 264 -8.74 -5.60 26.40
CA ALA A 264 -9.19 -4.62 27.40
C ALA A 264 -10.51 -5.04 28.06
N MET A 265 -11.52 -5.46 27.27
CA MET A 265 -12.79 -5.96 27.79
C MET A 265 -12.61 -7.15 28.74
N LEU A 266 -11.87 -8.18 28.32
CA LEU A 266 -11.71 -9.44 29.06
C LEU A 266 -10.79 -9.32 30.29
N LEU A 267 -9.90 -8.33 30.33
CA LEU A 267 -8.95 -8.08 31.42
C LEU A 267 -9.42 -6.98 32.39
N SER A 268 -10.43 -6.19 32.03
CA SER A 268 -10.97 -5.07 32.82
C SER A 268 -11.54 -5.43 34.20
N GLY A 269 -11.79 -6.72 34.47
CA GLY A 269 -12.50 -7.16 35.68
C GLY A 269 -14.00 -6.84 35.69
N MET A 270 -14.57 -6.31 34.59
CA MET A 270 -16.00 -6.04 34.45
C MET A 270 -16.81 -7.34 34.30
N ARG A 271 -18.14 -7.24 34.26
CA ARG A 271 -19.06 -8.40 34.22
C ARG A 271 -18.78 -9.32 33.03
N GLU A 272 -18.37 -8.74 31.93
CA GLU A 272 -17.97 -9.35 30.65
C GLU A 272 -16.73 -10.24 30.81
N SER A 273 -15.88 -10.01 31.83
CA SER A 273 -14.73 -10.85 32.16
C SER A 273 -15.07 -12.13 32.95
N GLN A 274 -16.29 -12.24 33.48
CA GLN A 274 -16.72 -13.37 34.33
C GLN A 274 -17.78 -14.26 33.65
N GLY A 275 -18.43 -13.77 32.58
CA GLY A 275 -19.44 -14.49 31.84
C GLY A 275 -18.88 -15.48 30.82
N THR A 276 -19.62 -16.55 30.55
CA THR A 276 -19.42 -17.46 29.40
C THR A 276 -20.13 -16.96 28.13
N GLU A 277 -20.98 -15.95 28.24
CA GLU A 277 -21.72 -15.32 27.16
C GLU A 277 -21.76 -13.81 27.36
N VAL A 278 -21.41 -13.05 26.31
CA VAL A 278 -21.29 -11.59 26.32
C VAL A 278 -22.01 -11.00 25.10
N SER A 279 -23.10 -10.27 25.34
CA SER A 279 -23.89 -9.59 24.30
C SER A 279 -23.41 -8.16 24.08
N LEU A 280 -22.78 -7.91 22.94
CA LEU A 280 -22.21 -6.64 22.53
C LEU A 280 -23.24 -5.85 21.73
N ARG A 281 -23.80 -4.79 22.32
CA ARG A 281 -24.89 -3.99 21.73
C ARG A 281 -24.43 -2.88 20.78
N THR A 282 -23.16 -2.50 20.85
CA THR A 282 -22.59 -1.35 20.13
C THR A 282 -21.83 -1.74 18.86
N ILE A 283 -21.50 -3.02 18.69
CA ILE A 283 -20.78 -3.54 17.53
C ILE A 283 -21.74 -4.12 16.50
N SER A 284 -21.49 -3.88 15.22
CA SER A 284 -22.29 -4.53 14.16
C SER A 284 -21.89 -5.99 13.99
N THR A 285 -22.77 -6.80 13.41
CA THR A 285 -22.46 -8.20 13.07
C THR A 285 -21.27 -8.31 12.11
N GLN A 286 -21.12 -7.36 11.18
CA GLN A 286 -20.01 -7.34 10.22
C GLN A 286 -18.68 -7.02 10.91
N ASP A 287 -18.64 -5.99 11.75
CA ASP A 287 -17.42 -5.60 12.50
C ASP A 287 -16.98 -6.71 13.45
N LEU A 288 -17.93 -7.35 14.16
CA LEU A 288 -17.62 -8.45 15.06
C LEU A 288 -16.99 -9.62 14.30
N ARG A 289 -17.56 -10.01 13.15
CA ARG A 289 -17.01 -11.07 12.29
C ARG A 289 -15.61 -10.69 11.77
N LEU A 290 -15.42 -9.46 11.31
CA LEU A 290 -14.13 -8.94 10.84
C LEU A 290 -13.06 -9.02 11.93
N LEU A 291 -13.31 -8.44 13.11
CA LEU A 291 -12.32 -8.39 14.19
C LEU A 291 -11.98 -9.78 14.74
N VAL A 292 -12.97 -10.67 14.88
CA VAL A 292 -12.72 -12.06 15.29
C VAL A 292 -11.93 -12.78 14.21
N SER A 293 -12.34 -12.69 12.93
CA SER A 293 -11.61 -13.32 11.82
C SER A 293 -10.16 -12.84 11.74
N PHE A 294 -9.93 -11.54 11.88
CA PHE A 294 -8.60 -10.94 11.89
C PHE A 294 -7.77 -11.42 13.09
N ALA A 295 -8.33 -11.45 14.30
CA ALA A 295 -7.63 -11.90 15.51
C ALA A 295 -7.03 -13.31 15.34
N TYR A 296 -7.76 -14.24 14.70
CA TYR A 296 -7.31 -15.61 14.47
C TYR A 296 -6.43 -15.82 13.23
N SER A 297 -6.53 -14.98 12.19
CA SER A 297 -5.87 -15.22 10.89
C SER A 297 -4.78 -14.21 10.52
N GLY A 298 -4.84 -12.99 11.07
CA GLY A 298 -4.06 -11.83 10.61
C GLY A 298 -4.37 -11.39 9.17
N VAL A 299 -5.54 -11.79 8.62
CA VAL A 299 -5.94 -11.57 7.23
C VAL A 299 -7.22 -10.74 7.16
N VAL A 300 -7.28 -9.82 6.18
CA VAL A 300 -8.49 -9.12 5.75
C VAL A 300 -8.73 -9.49 4.28
N ARG A 301 -9.96 -9.93 3.98
CA ARG A 301 -10.41 -10.30 2.62
C ARG A 301 -11.60 -9.42 2.23
N ALA A 302 -11.38 -8.44 1.36
CA ALA A 302 -12.41 -7.46 1.00
C ALA A 302 -12.11 -6.75 -0.34
N ARG A 303 -13.15 -6.32 -1.06
CA ARG A 303 -13.01 -5.27 -2.10
C ARG A 303 -12.60 -3.93 -1.49
N TRP A 304 -12.18 -2.97 -2.32
CA TRP A 304 -11.73 -1.65 -1.85
C TRP A 304 -12.79 -0.91 -0.97
N PRO A 305 -14.10 -0.86 -1.33
CA PRO A 305 -15.17 -0.43 -0.42
C PRO A 305 -15.25 -1.19 0.93
N GLY A 306 -14.99 -2.50 0.92
CA GLY A 306 -14.96 -3.33 2.13
C GLY A 306 -13.72 -3.07 2.99
N LEU A 307 -12.57 -2.77 2.39
CA LEU A 307 -11.36 -2.32 3.09
C LEU A 307 -11.56 -0.97 3.77
N LEU A 308 -12.37 -0.08 3.19
CA LEU A 308 -12.70 1.21 3.81
C LEU A 308 -13.57 1.02 5.07
N ARG A 309 -14.59 0.15 5.00
CA ARG A 309 -15.37 -0.29 6.17
C ARG A 309 -14.48 -0.97 7.21
N ALA A 310 -13.57 -1.84 6.77
CA ALA A 310 -12.65 -2.54 7.68
C ALA A 310 -11.69 -1.58 8.39
N ALA A 311 -11.20 -0.53 7.72
CA ALA A 311 -10.42 0.53 8.34
C ALA A 311 -11.23 1.35 9.36
N GLN A 312 -12.49 1.66 9.06
CA GLN A 312 -13.41 2.34 10.00
C GLN A 312 -13.61 1.51 11.27
N ALA A 313 -13.94 0.22 11.12
CA ALA A 313 -14.11 -0.69 12.24
C ALA A 313 -12.81 -0.86 13.04
N ALA A 314 -11.67 -1.07 12.36
CA ALA A 314 -10.38 -1.20 13.02
C ALA A 314 -9.99 0.05 13.81
N LEU A 315 -10.31 1.25 13.31
CA LEU A 315 -10.11 2.50 14.04
C LEU A 315 -11.06 2.62 15.26
N GLN A 316 -12.35 2.35 15.06
CA GLN A 316 -13.37 2.45 16.11
C GLN A 316 -13.11 1.48 17.28
N TYR A 317 -12.66 0.26 16.97
CA TYR A 317 -12.37 -0.81 17.94
C TYR A 317 -10.86 -1.00 18.18
N GLN A 318 -10.04 0.02 17.93
CA GLN A 318 -8.62 0.10 18.32
C GLN A 318 -7.80 -1.15 17.91
N SER A 319 -8.03 -1.67 16.71
CA SER A 319 -7.24 -2.77 16.14
C SER A 319 -6.12 -2.21 15.26
N SER A 320 -5.01 -1.84 15.90
CA SER A 320 -3.84 -1.21 15.25
C SER A 320 -3.33 -2.02 14.04
N SER A 321 -3.08 -3.31 14.21
CA SER A 321 -2.55 -4.21 13.16
C SER A 321 -3.53 -4.40 11.98
N CYS A 322 -4.85 -4.34 12.23
CA CYS A 322 -5.87 -4.41 11.19
C CYS A 322 -5.96 -3.08 10.43
N LEU A 323 -5.90 -1.95 11.14
CA LEU A 323 -5.91 -0.61 10.57
C LEU A 323 -4.71 -0.40 9.64
N ASP A 324 -3.50 -0.72 10.10
CA ASP A 324 -2.27 -0.63 9.30
C ASP A 324 -2.35 -1.50 8.03
N LEU A 325 -2.94 -2.70 8.12
CA LEU A 325 -3.12 -3.58 6.98
C LEU A 325 -4.12 -3.01 5.97
N CYS A 326 -5.27 -2.51 6.44
CA CYS A 326 -6.27 -1.87 5.59
C CYS A 326 -5.71 -0.60 4.93
N GLN A 327 -4.95 0.23 5.66
CA GLN A 327 -4.24 1.39 5.10
C GLN A 327 -3.23 1.00 4.01
N LYS A 328 -2.44 -0.07 4.24
CA LYS A 328 -1.49 -0.61 3.24
C LYS A 328 -2.21 -1.06 1.96
N GLY A 329 -3.41 -1.66 2.08
CA GLY A 329 -4.26 -2.03 0.94
C GLY A 329 -4.88 -0.84 0.20
N LEU A 330 -5.60 0.01 0.94
CA LEU A 330 -6.25 1.22 0.40
C LEU A 330 -5.26 2.12 -0.36
N ALA A 331 -4.02 2.24 0.14
CA ALA A 331 -2.95 3.02 -0.49
C ALA A 331 -2.37 2.38 -1.78
N ARG A 332 -2.48 1.07 -1.98
CA ARG A 332 -2.07 0.39 -3.22
C ARG A 332 -3.10 0.57 -4.33
N GLY A 333 -4.38 0.52 -3.97
CA GLY A 333 -5.51 0.62 -4.90
C GLY A 333 -5.96 2.05 -5.23
N LEU A 334 -5.16 3.09 -4.99
CA LEU A 334 -5.56 4.48 -5.23
C LEU A 334 -5.80 4.77 -6.72
N SER A 335 -6.98 5.33 -7.02
CA SER A 335 -7.41 5.78 -8.34
C SER A 335 -8.12 7.13 -8.21
N PRO A 336 -8.33 7.90 -9.30
CA PRO A 336 -8.96 9.22 -9.22
C PRO A 336 -10.33 9.23 -8.51
N ALA A 337 -11.17 8.21 -8.74
CA ALA A 337 -12.45 8.04 -8.05
C ALA A 337 -12.28 7.60 -6.59
N ARG A 338 -11.38 6.64 -6.32
CA ARG A 338 -11.15 6.09 -4.97
C ARG A 338 -10.52 7.12 -4.02
N CYS A 339 -9.67 8.03 -4.53
CA CYS A 339 -9.13 9.15 -3.74
C CYS A 339 -10.23 10.11 -3.25
N LEU A 340 -11.28 10.35 -4.06
CA LEU A 340 -12.43 11.16 -3.64
C LEU A 340 -13.26 10.44 -2.58
N ALA A 341 -13.42 9.12 -2.68
CA ALA A 341 -14.12 8.32 -1.67
C ALA A 341 -13.43 8.29 -0.29
N LEU A 342 -12.12 8.57 -0.21
CA LEU A 342 -11.41 8.74 1.06
C LEU A 342 -11.67 10.11 1.73
N PHE A 343 -12.26 11.09 1.02
CA PHE A 343 -12.41 12.45 1.54
C PHE A 343 -13.22 12.53 2.86
N PRO A 344 -14.39 11.87 3.03
CA PRO A 344 -15.14 11.93 4.29
C PRO A 344 -14.39 11.34 5.49
N MET A 345 -13.27 10.66 5.24
CA MET A 345 -12.38 10.07 6.25
C MET A 345 -11.09 10.86 6.47
N ALA A 346 -10.86 11.94 5.74
CA ALA A 346 -9.65 12.78 5.82
C ALA A 346 -9.40 13.34 7.23
N GLU A 347 -10.47 13.68 7.94
CA GLU A 347 -10.45 14.26 9.29
C GLU A 347 -10.44 13.20 10.40
N ALA A 348 -10.53 11.91 10.07
CA ALA A 348 -10.55 10.84 11.07
C ALA A 348 -9.15 10.65 11.69
N PRO A 349 -8.98 10.83 13.01
CA PRO A 349 -7.68 10.69 13.66
C PRO A 349 -7.15 9.27 13.45
N GLY A 350 -5.86 9.14 13.12
CA GLY A 350 -5.23 7.85 12.79
C GLY A 350 -5.21 7.48 11.30
N LEU A 351 -5.95 8.17 10.42
CA LEU A 351 -5.87 7.97 8.96
C LEU A 351 -4.93 8.96 8.24
N GLU A 352 -4.25 9.83 8.97
CA GLU A 352 -3.37 10.90 8.47
C GLU A 352 -2.39 10.42 7.38
N ARG A 353 -1.77 9.25 7.55
CA ARG A 353 -0.81 8.68 6.59
C ARG A 353 -1.46 8.28 5.26
N LEU A 354 -2.66 7.71 5.33
CA LEU A 354 -3.44 7.36 4.13
C LEU A 354 -3.96 8.62 3.45
N TRP A 355 -4.48 9.58 4.22
CA TRP A 355 -4.96 10.85 3.68
C TRP A 355 -3.84 11.66 3.03
N SER A 356 -2.65 11.70 3.61
CA SER A 356 -1.48 12.38 3.02
C SER A 356 -1.11 11.80 1.66
N LYS A 357 -1.15 10.47 1.50
CA LYS A 357 -0.97 9.80 0.21
C LYS A 357 -2.09 10.09 -0.78
N ALA A 358 -3.35 10.07 -0.34
CA ALA A 358 -4.50 10.40 -1.18
C ALA A 358 -4.46 11.86 -1.66
N ARG A 359 -4.13 12.81 -0.76
CA ARG A 359 -3.94 14.24 -1.08
C ARG A 359 -2.82 14.46 -2.09
N HIS A 360 -1.66 13.82 -1.91
CA HIS A 360 -0.57 13.87 -2.87
C HIS A 360 -1.02 13.31 -4.24
N TYR A 361 -1.75 12.19 -4.28
CA TYR A 361 -2.32 11.65 -5.52
C TYR A 361 -3.30 12.63 -6.19
N LEU A 362 -4.18 13.29 -5.42
CA LEU A 362 -5.10 14.32 -5.93
C LEU A 362 -4.35 15.51 -6.54
N LEU A 363 -3.26 15.97 -5.90
CA LEU A 363 -2.40 17.04 -6.41
C LEU A 363 -1.65 16.62 -7.69
N THR A 364 -1.27 15.35 -7.82
CA THR A 364 -0.56 14.82 -8.99
C THR A 364 -1.49 14.50 -10.18
N HIS A 365 -2.76 14.19 -9.93
CA HIS A 365 -3.70 13.70 -10.94
C HIS A 365 -5.00 14.52 -11.08
N LEU A 366 -5.03 15.77 -10.59
CA LEU A 366 -6.21 16.64 -10.63
C LEU A 366 -6.97 16.67 -11.99
N PRO A 367 -6.32 16.70 -13.17
CA PRO A 367 -7.04 16.70 -14.45
C PRO A 367 -7.85 15.42 -14.71
N ALA A 368 -7.39 14.26 -14.20
CA ALA A 368 -8.13 13.00 -14.29
C ALA A 368 -9.23 12.93 -13.23
N VAL A 369 -8.96 13.41 -12.01
CA VAL A 369 -9.93 13.50 -10.92
C VAL A 369 -11.13 14.39 -11.31
N ALA A 370 -10.87 15.51 -11.99
CA ALA A 370 -11.91 16.44 -12.44
C ALA A 370 -12.87 15.87 -13.50
N LEU A 371 -12.59 14.68 -14.06
CA LEU A 371 -13.46 13.94 -14.98
C LEU A 371 -14.33 12.89 -14.27
N CYS A 372 -14.08 12.60 -12.98
CA CYS A 372 -14.81 11.58 -12.24
C CYS A 372 -16.22 12.07 -11.85
N PRO A 373 -17.26 11.20 -11.88
CA PRO A 373 -18.61 11.58 -11.50
C PRO A 373 -18.74 11.95 -10.01
N ALA A 374 -17.84 11.46 -9.16
CA ALA A 374 -17.77 11.81 -7.74
C ALA A 374 -17.06 13.16 -7.47
N PHE A 375 -16.44 13.81 -8.46
CA PHE A 375 -15.70 15.05 -8.25
C PHE A 375 -16.54 16.21 -7.66
N PRO A 376 -17.83 16.39 -8.03
CA PRO A 376 -18.68 17.42 -7.44
C PRO A 376 -18.95 17.28 -5.94
N SER A 377 -18.80 16.07 -5.36
CA SER A 377 -19.04 15.84 -3.93
C SER A 377 -17.87 16.29 -3.04
N LEU A 378 -16.75 16.73 -3.62
CA LEU A 378 -15.64 17.34 -2.90
C LEU A 378 -16.06 18.72 -2.35
N PRO A 379 -15.86 19.05 -1.07
CA PRO A 379 -16.21 20.37 -0.54
C PRO A 379 -15.41 21.51 -1.18
N ALA A 380 -16.05 22.67 -1.34
CA ALA A 380 -15.46 23.86 -1.94
C ALA A 380 -14.14 24.30 -1.29
N ALA A 381 -14.07 24.25 0.05
CA ALA A 381 -12.88 24.58 0.82
C ALA A 381 -11.68 23.69 0.44
N CYS A 382 -11.91 22.39 0.31
CA CYS A 382 -10.86 21.42 0.01
C CYS A 382 -10.40 21.50 -1.44
N LEU A 383 -11.31 21.80 -2.38
CA LEU A 383 -10.89 22.13 -3.74
C LEU A 383 -10.08 23.44 -3.79
N ALA A 384 -10.45 24.46 -3.01
CA ALA A 384 -9.68 25.69 -2.90
C ALA A 384 -8.27 25.45 -2.31
N GLU A 385 -8.13 24.59 -1.30
CA GLU A 385 -6.82 24.17 -0.76
C GLU A 385 -5.97 23.43 -1.80
N LEU A 386 -6.55 22.50 -2.56
CA LEU A 386 -5.85 21.81 -3.65
C LEU A 386 -5.42 22.78 -4.76
N LEU A 387 -6.27 23.75 -5.10
CA LEU A 387 -5.99 24.76 -6.13
C LEU A 387 -5.01 25.84 -5.64
N ASP A 388 -4.95 26.18 -4.35
CA ASP A 388 -3.96 27.12 -3.81
C ASP A 388 -2.59 26.46 -3.60
N SER A 389 -2.55 25.15 -3.31
CA SER A 389 -1.32 24.40 -3.00
C SER A 389 -0.19 24.60 -4.02
N ASP A 390 1.00 24.96 -3.55
CA ASP A 390 2.19 25.03 -4.42
C ASP A 390 2.57 23.63 -4.98
N GLU A 391 2.22 22.53 -4.30
CA GLU A 391 2.46 21.15 -4.74
C GLU A 391 1.53 20.65 -5.88
N LEU A 392 0.65 21.50 -6.46
CA LEU A 392 -0.28 21.05 -7.51
C LEU A 392 0.43 20.82 -8.86
N HIS A 393 0.39 19.58 -9.37
CA HIS A 393 1.03 19.20 -10.63
C HIS A 393 0.09 19.33 -11.83
N VAL A 394 0.12 20.50 -12.46
CA VAL A 394 -0.53 20.77 -13.76
C VAL A 394 0.51 21.14 -14.81
N GLN A 395 0.29 20.73 -16.06
CA GLN A 395 1.16 21.07 -17.21
C GLN A 395 0.87 22.48 -17.72
N GLU A 396 -0.39 22.89 -17.67
CA GLU A 396 -0.89 24.23 -18.01
C GLU A 396 -1.80 24.68 -16.86
N GLU A 397 -1.74 25.94 -16.43
CA GLU A 397 -2.62 26.44 -15.36
C GLU A 397 -4.10 26.48 -15.84
N PHE A 398 -4.31 26.40 -17.17
CA PHE A 398 -5.61 26.12 -17.76
C PHE A 398 -6.26 24.81 -17.26
N GLU A 399 -5.50 23.79 -16.87
CA GLU A 399 -6.04 22.54 -16.33
C GLU A 399 -6.68 22.76 -14.95
N ALA A 400 -6.04 23.56 -14.09
CA ALA A 400 -6.58 24.00 -12.81
C ALA A 400 -7.87 24.85 -12.99
N PHE A 401 -7.90 25.72 -14.00
CA PHE A 401 -9.11 26.46 -14.38
C PHE A 401 -10.26 25.52 -14.82
N VAL A 402 -9.95 24.50 -15.64
CA VAL A 402 -10.95 23.52 -16.09
C VAL A 402 -11.51 22.74 -14.90
N ALA A 403 -10.67 22.29 -13.95
CA ALA A 403 -11.13 21.62 -12.75
C ALA A 403 -12.08 22.50 -11.90
N ALA A 404 -11.69 23.75 -11.61
CA ALA A 404 -12.55 24.70 -10.90
C ALA A 404 -13.89 24.94 -11.62
N ARG A 405 -13.85 25.10 -12.94
CA ARG A 405 -15.06 25.30 -13.77
C ARG A 405 -15.96 24.06 -13.80
N CYS A 406 -15.41 22.85 -13.88
CA CYS A 406 -16.19 21.61 -13.83
C CYS A 406 -16.88 21.43 -12.47
N TRP A 407 -16.21 21.78 -11.38
CA TRP A 407 -16.81 21.73 -10.04
C TRP A 407 -17.96 22.75 -9.88
N LEU A 408 -17.75 24.00 -10.34
CA LEU A 408 -18.78 25.04 -10.34
C LEU A 408 -19.97 24.70 -11.26
N ALA A 409 -19.72 24.02 -12.39
CA ALA A 409 -20.76 23.57 -13.31
C ALA A 409 -21.73 22.56 -12.65
N ALA A 410 -21.21 21.71 -11.77
CA ALA A 410 -21.98 20.71 -11.05
C ALA A 410 -22.61 21.23 -9.75
N ASN A 411 -22.12 22.36 -9.22
CA ASN A 411 -22.62 23.01 -8.00
C ASN A 411 -23.19 24.42 -8.31
N PRO A 412 -24.33 24.53 -9.02
CA PRO A 412 -24.89 25.82 -9.44
C PRO A 412 -25.44 26.67 -8.28
N GLU A 413 -25.62 26.09 -7.09
CA GLU A 413 -26.07 26.81 -5.88
C GLU A 413 -24.93 27.50 -5.11
N THR A 414 -23.66 27.29 -5.49
CA THR A 414 -22.51 27.95 -4.86
C THR A 414 -22.62 29.47 -4.96
N GLN A 415 -22.36 30.18 -3.85
CA GLN A 415 -22.44 31.64 -3.82
C GLN A 415 -21.37 32.27 -4.71
N GLU A 416 -21.66 33.43 -5.33
CA GLU A 416 -20.69 34.14 -6.18
C GLU A 416 -19.42 34.54 -5.40
N SER A 417 -19.53 34.77 -4.09
CA SER A 417 -18.41 34.97 -3.16
C SER A 417 -17.48 33.76 -3.06
N GLU A 418 -18.03 32.56 -2.91
CA GLU A 418 -17.31 31.30 -2.83
C GLU A 418 -16.72 30.91 -4.19
N ALA A 419 -17.48 31.09 -5.27
CA ALA A 419 -16.99 30.90 -6.64
C ALA A 419 -15.84 31.87 -6.96
N LYS A 420 -15.92 33.14 -6.53
CA LYS A 420 -14.82 34.10 -6.64
C LYS A 420 -13.62 33.65 -5.81
N ALA A 421 -13.80 33.16 -4.58
CA ALA A 421 -12.71 32.66 -3.77
C ALA A 421 -12.00 31.45 -4.42
N LEU A 422 -12.76 30.47 -4.90
CA LEU A 422 -12.25 29.29 -5.60
C LEU A 422 -11.45 29.65 -6.86
N LEU A 423 -11.97 30.56 -7.68
CA LEU A 423 -11.31 31.00 -8.91
C LEU A 423 -10.06 31.86 -8.64
N ARG A 424 -9.92 32.51 -7.47
CA ARG A 424 -8.67 33.22 -7.09
C ARG A 424 -7.50 32.27 -6.83
N CYS A 425 -7.75 31.01 -6.49
CA CYS A 425 -6.71 30.00 -6.33
C CYS A 425 -6.05 29.61 -7.67
N VAL A 426 -6.73 29.86 -8.79
CA VAL A 426 -6.20 29.64 -10.15
C VAL A 426 -5.27 30.79 -10.54
N ARG A 427 -4.02 30.48 -10.87
CA ARG A 427 -2.94 31.48 -11.00
C ARG A 427 -2.92 32.12 -12.40
N PHE A 428 -3.97 32.86 -12.76
CA PHE A 428 -4.13 33.47 -14.10
C PHE A 428 -2.91 34.27 -14.58
N GLY A 429 -2.20 34.98 -13.69
CA GLY A 429 -0.97 35.73 -14.03
C GLY A 429 0.21 34.86 -14.52
N ARG A 430 0.15 33.53 -14.35
CA ARG A 430 1.15 32.57 -14.87
C ARG A 430 0.79 32.00 -16.25
N MET A 431 -0.45 32.18 -16.70
CA MET A 431 -0.94 31.61 -17.96
C MET A 431 -0.32 32.30 -19.17
N SER A 432 0.06 31.52 -20.17
CA SER A 432 0.44 32.04 -21.49
C SER A 432 -0.73 32.77 -22.17
N THR A 433 -0.44 33.64 -23.13
CA THR A 433 -1.50 34.30 -23.94
C THR A 433 -2.36 33.31 -24.74
N ARG A 434 -1.92 32.04 -24.88
CA ARG A 434 -2.69 30.94 -25.47
C ARG A 434 -3.69 30.37 -24.46
N GLU A 435 -3.26 30.12 -23.22
CA GLU A 435 -4.11 29.67 -22.13
C GLU A 435 -5.18 30.73 -21.79
N LEU A 436 -4.80 32.01 -21.64
CA LEU A 436 -5.77 33.09 -21.38
C LEU A 436 -6.83 33.23 -22.49
N ARG A 437 -6.48 32.94 -23.74
CA ARG A 437 -7.45 32.86 -24.86
C ARG A 437 -8.39 31.66 -24.72
N ARG A 438 -7.88 30.50 -24.28
CA ARG A 438 -8.70 29.32 -23.99
C ARG A 438 -9.61 29.53 -22.79
N VAL A 439 -9.15 30.19 -21.72
CA VAL A 439 -9.98 30.58 -20.56
C VAL A 439 -11.17 31.44 -21.02
N ARG A 440 -10.93 32.48 -21.81
CA ARG A 440 -12.00 33.34 -22.36
C ARG A 440 -12.98 32.59 -23.27
N ALA A 441 -12.50 31.65 -24.08
CA ALA A 441 -13.36 30.83 -24.94
C ALA A 441 -14.14 29.75 -24.16
N ALA A 442 -13.58 29.27 -23.04
CA ALA A 442 -14.16 28.26 -22.17
C ALA A 442 -15.23 28.81 -21.23
N GLY A 443 -15.12 30.09 -20.85
CA GLY A 443 -16.11 30.84 -20.07
C GLY A 443 -16.39 30.30 -18.67
N LEU A 444 -17.36 30.93 -18.00
CA LEU A 444 -18.06 30.39 -16.83
C LEU A 444 -19.49 30.07 -17.23
N LEU A 445 -20.14 29.13 -16.53
CA LEU A 445 -21.55 28.82 -16.73
C LEU A 445 -22.44 29.72 -15.87
N PRO A 446 -23.68 30.01 -16.29
CA PRO A 446 -24.65 30.73 -15.47
C PRO A 446 -24.86 30.03 -14.11
N PRO A 447 -25.04 30.76 -13.00
CA PRO A 447 -25.35 32.19 -12.91
C PRO A 447 -24.15 33.15 -12.94
N LEU A 448 -22.91 32.65 -13.01
CA LEU A 448 -21.70 33.48 -12.89
C LEU A 448 -21.52 34.42 -14.09
N THR A 449 -21.15 35.68 -13.82
CA THR A 449 -20.99 36.70 -14.86
C THR A 449 -19.66 36.53 -15.63
N PRO A 450 -19.62 36.80 -16.95
CA PRO A 450 -18.35 36.88 -17.70
C PRO A 450 -17.42 37.97 -17.17
N ASP A 451 -17.99 39.04 -16.58
CA ASP A 451 -17.26 40.16 -16.00
C ASP A 451 -16.41 39.73 -14.79
N LEU A 452 -16.88 38.77 -13.98
CA LEU A 452 -16.11 38.20 -12.87
C LEU A 452 -14.80 37.56 -13.35
N LEU A 453 -14.85 36.79 -14.43
CA LEU A 453 -13.65 36.18 -15.02
C LEU A 453 -12.69 37.24 -15.55
N HIS A 454 -13.21 38.29 -16.19
CA HIS A 454 -12.39 39.42 -16.64
C HIS A 454 -11.74 40.16 -15.46
N GLN A 455 -12.48 40.43 -14.38
CA GLN A 455 -11.93 41.03 -13.15
C GLN A 455 -10.79 40.19 -12.58
N LEU A 456 -10.98 38.88 -12.41
CA LEU A 456 -9.95 38.00 -11.87
C LEU A 456 -8.69 37.93 -12.73
N MET A 457 -8.83 37.93 -14.06
CA MET A 457 -7.69 38.01 -14.98
C MET A 457 -6.91 39.32 -14.83
N VAL A 458 -7.59 40.46 -14.59
CA VAL A 458 -6.95 41.77 -14.39
C VAL A 458 -6.34 41.89 -12.99
N GLU A 459 -7.02 41.41 -11.96
CA GLU A 459 -6.49 41.36 -10.58
C GLU A 459 -5.19 40.54 -10.51
N ALA A 460 -5.07 39.46 -11.30
CA ALA A 460 -3.90 38.59 -11.36
C ALA A 460 -2.74 39.12 -12.23
N ASP A 461 -2.94 40.16 -13.02
CA ASP A 461 -1.90 40.84 -13.84
C ASP A 461 -1.15 41.92 -13.02
N VAL A 462 -1.60 42.20 -11.79
CA VAL A 462 -0.94 43.11 -10.86
C VAL A 462 0.34 42.46 -10.31
N PRO A 463 1.54 43.09 -10.45
CA PRO A 463 2.78 42.52 -9.95
C PRO A 463 2.77 42.30 -8.43
N GLY A 464 2.78 41.03 -8.02
CA GLY A 464 2.77 40.60 -6.62
C GLY A 464 3.85 39.55 -6.34
N GLN A 465 3.78 38.93 -5.17
CA GLN A 465 4.69 37.85 -4.77
C GLN A 465 4.35 36.57 -5.55
N GLU A 466 5.16 36.23 -6.57
CA GLU A 466 4.93 35.05 -7.43
C GLU A 466 5.06 33.73 -6.65
N ARG A 467 3.96 33.21 -6.08
CA ARG A 467 3.90 31.80 -5.64
C ARG A 467 3.95 30.88 -6.87
N ARG A 468 4.90 29.94 -6.90
CA ARG A 468 5.17 29.04 -8.03
C ARG A 468 4.76 27.62 -7.67
N ARG A 469 4.23 26.88 -8.65
CA ARG A 469 3.98 25.44 -8.48
C ARG A 469 5.32 24.71 -8.40
N GLU A 470 5.48 23.83 -7.42
CA GLU A 470 6.68 23.03 -7.19
C GLU A 470 6.52 21.66 -7.89
N PRO A 471 7.47 21.22 -8.72
CA PRO A 471 7.36 19.95 -9.43
C PRO A 471 7.79 18.75 -8.58
N ASP A 472 6.97 17.69 -8.51
CA ASP A 472 7.31 16.36 -7.94
C ASP A 472 8.67 15.83 -8.35
N ARG A 473 9.12 16.17 -9.57
CA ARG A 473 10.38 15.73 -10.15
C ARG A 473 11.14 16.88 -10.78
N ALA A 474 12.30 17.21 -10.19
CA ALA A 474 13.27 18.11 -10.79
C ALA A 474 14.23 17.34 -11.71
N LEU A 475 14.42 17.82 -12.94
CA LEU A 475 15.56 17.42 -13.76
C LEU A 475 16.80 18.17 -13.27
N VAL A 476 17.78 17.45 -12.71
CA VAL A 476 19.05 18.03 -12.24
C VAL A 476 20.18 17.63 -13.19
N VAL A 477 21.03 18.61 -13.55
CA VAL A 477 22.21 18.47 -14.40
C VAL A 477 23.44 18.81 -13.57
N ILE A 478 24.32 17.84 -13.38
CA ILE A 478 25.46 17.92 -12.46
C ILE A 478 26.77 17.89 -13.24
N GLY A 479 27.67 18.86 -13.00
CA GLY A 479 29.04 18.85 -13.50
C GLY A 479 29.14 18.84 -15.03
N GLY A 480 29.91 17.88 -15.58
CA GLY A 480 30.22 17.78 -17.01
C GLY A 480 31.53 18.49 -17.38
N ASP A 481 31.76 18.73 -18.67
CA ASP A 481 32.95 19.42 -19.17
C ASP A 481 32.59 20.65 -20.02
N GLY A 482 33.13 21.80 -19.62
CA GLY A 482 33.05 23.04 -20.41
C GLY A 482 34.26 23.17 -21.34
N LEU A 483 34.05 23.72 -22.54
CA LEU A 483 35.14 24.26 -23.34
C LEU A 483 35.53 25.63 -22.77
N ARG A 484 36.82 25.90 -22.64
CA ARG A 484 37.32 27.25 -22.37
C ARG A 484 36.98 28.20 -23.55
N PRO A 485 36.97 29.53 -23.33
CA PRO A 485 36.74 30.51 -24.40
C PRO A 485 37.73 30.42 -25.58
N ASP A 486 38.92 29.85 -25.34
CA ASP A 486 39.94 29.57 -26.35
C ASP A 486 39.64 28.31 -27.20
N MET A 487 38.59 27.55 -26.85
CA MET A 487 38.23 26.23 -27.42
C MET A 487 39.34 25.16 -27.37
N ALA A 488 40.46 25.44 -26.71
CA ALA A 488 41.67 24.63 -26.77
C ALA A 488 41.72 23.55 -25.69
N LEU A 489 41.08 23.79 -24.54
CA LEU A 489 41.08 22.89 -23.39
C LEU A 489 39.66 22.70 -22.81
N ARG A 490 39.35 21.44 -22.51
CA ARG A 490 38.15 21.05 -21.75
C ARG A 490 38.45 21.19 -20.25
N GLN A 491 37.54 21.80 -19.51
CA GLN A 491 37.65 22.01 -18.07
C GLN A 491 36.45 21.36 -17.35
N PRO A 492 36.68 20.43 -16.40
CA PRO A 492 35.61 19.84 -15.61
C PRO A 492 34.83 20.89 -14.82
N SER A 493 33.51 20.80 -14.91
CA SER A 493 32.55 21.72 -14.31
C SER A 493 32.29 21.37 -12.85
N ARG A 494 32.02 22.40 -12.06
CA ARG A 494 31.47 22.30 -10.70
C ARG A 494 29.98 22.70 -10.65
N ALA A 495 29.44 23.21 -11.75
CA ALA A 495 28.10 23.79 -11.76
C ALA A 495 27.04 22.69 -11.63
N VAL A 496 25.99 23.00 -10.86
CA VAL A 496 24.81 22.16 -10.70
C VAL A 496 23.60 23.00 -11.05
N TRP A 497 22.77 22.48 -11.95
CA TRP A 497 21.60 23.15 -12.48
C TRP A 497 20.37 22.29 -12.29
N TRP A 498 19.21 22.90 -12.10
CA TRP A 498 17.95 22.19 -12.08
C TRP A 498 16.90 22.88 -12.95
N ALA A 499 16.00 22.10 -13.54
CA ALA A 499 14.91 22.60 -14.37
C ALA A 499 13.84 23.27 -13.49
N ARG A 500 13.98 24.59 -13.28
CA ARG A 500 13.12 25.42 -12.43
C ARG A 500 11.71 25.61 -13.01
N ALA A 501 11.58 25.62 -14.33
CA ALA A 501 10.28 25.54 -15.01
C ALA A 501 10.43 25.07 -16.46
N PHE A 502 9.45 24.31 -16.94
CA PHE A 502 9.27 24.06 -18.38
C PHE A 502 8.27 25.07 -18.94
N ARG A 503 8.72 25.95 -19.82
CA ARG A 503 7.87 26.95 -20.49
C ARG A 503 7.54 26.47 -21.90
N CYS A 504 6.27 26.50 -22.27
CA CYS A 504 5.85 26.35 -23.66
C CYS A 504 5.99 27.70 -24.38
N GLY A 505 6.98 27.81 -25.26
CA GLY A 505 7.14 28.97 -26.14
C GLY A 505 6.10 28.98 -27.27
N VAL A 506 6.15 30.01 -28.12
CA VAL A 506 5.34 30.04 -29.34
C VAL A 506 5.93 29.04 -30.36
N GLY A 507 5.24 27.93 -30.60
CA GLY A 507 5.64 26.87 -31.53
C GLY A 507 5.90 25.53 -30.82
N LEU A 508 6.72 24.68 -31.43
CA LEU A 508 7.13 23.38 -30.85
C LEU A 508 8.27 23.49 -29.84
N VAL A 509 8.79 24.70 -29.59
CA VAL A 509 9.96 24.92 -28.72
C VAL A 509 9.51 25.00 -27.26
N ARG A 510 9.78 23.93 -26.50
CA ARG A 510 9.80 23.96 -25.04
C ARG A 510 11.11 24.59 -24.58
N THR A 511 11.05 25.66 -23.78
CA THR A 511 12.23 26.27 -23.15
C THR A 511 12.30 25.88 -21.69
N VAL A 512 13.49 25.53 -21.22
CA VAL A 512 13.73 25.22 -19.80
C VAL A 512 14.28 26.47 -19.12
N GLU A 513 13.60 26.95 -18.10
CA GLU A 513 14.12 27.92 -17.16
C GLU A 513 15.00 27.18 -16.15
N TRP A 514 16.31 27.45 -16.13
CA TRP A 514 17.26 26.77 -15.25
C TRP A 514 17.48 27.57 -13.96
N GLY A 515 17.45 26.87 -12.82
CA GLY A 515 17.97 27.36 -11.54
C GLY A 515 19.37 26.79 -11.27
N GLN A 516 20.15 27.45 -10.42
CA GLN A 516 21.39 26.90 -9.88
C GLN A 516 21.14 26.26 -8.52
N LEU A 517 21.84 25.16 -8.24
CA LEU A 517 22.03 24.57 -6.91
C LEU A 517 23.46 24.87 -6.43
N PRO A 518 23.80 24.60 -5.16
CA PRO A 518 25.17 24.72 -4.66
C PRO A 518 26.16 23.99 -5.59
N ALA A 519 27.27 24.66 -5.90
CA ALA A 519 28.27 24.10 -6.80
C ALA A 519 29.05 22.98 -6.09
N LEU A 520 29.42 21.93 -6.82
CA LEU A 520 30.20 20.82 -6.28
C LEU A 520 31.47 21.35 -5.57
N PRO A 521 31.88 20.77 -4.43
CA PRO A 521 33.20 20.99 -3.84
C PRO A 521 34.31 20.78 -4.87
N ALA A 522 35.43 21.49 -4.71
CA ALA A 522 36.57 21.31 -5.62
C ALA A 522 37.23 19.94 -5.39
N PRO A 523 37.66 19.22 -6.44
CA PRO A 523 37.68 19.63 -7.85
C PRO A 523 36.36 19.39 -8.61
N GLY A 524 36.19 20.12 -9.72
CA GLY A 524 35.12 19.85 -10.69
C GLY A 524 35.29 18.49 -11.35
N ARG A 525 34.18 17.88 -11.82
CA ARG A 525 34.19 16.48 -12.26
C ARG A 525 33.26 16.18 -13.43
N PHE A 526 33.68 15.20 -14.23
CA PHE A 526 32.94 14.63 -15.36
C PHE A 526 32.97 13.10 -15.27
N ARG A 527 32.09 12.40 -16.01
CA ARG A 527 31.97 10.91 -16.02
C ARG A 527 31.74 10.28 -14.64
N HIS A 528 31.17 11.04 -13.71
CA HIS A 528 30.72 10.57 -12.39
C HIS A 528 29.39 9.82 -12.51
N GLY A 529 29.07 9.01 -11.51
CA GLY A 529 27.71 8.51 -11.30
C GLY A 529 26.89 9.53 -10.52
N ALA A 530 25.61 9.69 -10.88
CA ALA A 530 24.67 10.54 -10.16
C ALA A 530 23.34 9.79 -9.98
N ALA A 531 22.75 9.84 -8.79
CA ALA A 531 21.48 9.20 -8.46
C ALA A 531 20.76 9.97 -7.35
N SER A 532 19.43 9.90 -7.31
CA SER A 532 18.64 10.35 -6.17
C SER A 532 18.27 9.18 -5.27
N LEU A 533 18.34 9.40 -3.95
CA LEU A 533 17.88 8.48 -2.92
C LEU A 533 16.73 9.13 -2.14
N ALA A 534 15.77 8.32 -1.67
CA ALA A 534 14.57 8.76 -0.94
C ALA A 534 13.70 9.85 -1.63
N GLY A 535 13.99 10.22 -2.88
CA GLY A 535 13.32 11.28 -3.63
C GLY A 535 13.97 12.66 -3.50
N SER A 536 14.59 12.97 -2.35
CA SER A 536 15.15 14.30 -2.03
C SER A 536 16.69 14.36 -2.02
N GLU A 537 17.39 13.28 -1.65
CA GLU A 537 18.85 13.29 -1.49
C GLU A 537 19.54 13.07 -2.84
N LEU A 538 20.44 13.98 -3.25
CA LEU A 538 21.27 13.83 -4.44
C LEU A 538 22.65 13.27 -4.07
N TYR A 539 23.03 12.16 -4.71
CA TYR A 539 24.35 11.55 -4.56
C TYR A 539 25.16 11.65 -5.85
N VAL A 540 26.43 12.04 -5.72
CA VAL A 540 27.39 12.18 -6.80
C VAL A 540 28.65 11.40 -6.44
N CYS A 541 28.97 10.36 -7.20
CA CYS A 541 30.01 9.40 -6.84
C CYS A 541 31.10 9.33 -7.91
N GLY A 542 32.36 9.34 -7.49
CA GLY A 542 33.52 9.15 -8.35
C GLY A 542 33.62 10.14 -9.51
N GLY A 543 33.98 9.63 -10.70
CA GLY A 543 34.24 10.41 -11.91
C GLY A 543 35.73 10.74 -12.10
N GLN A 544 36.01 11.76 -12.91
CA GLN A 544 37.37 12.24 -13.17
C GLN A 544 37.46 13.76 -12.96
N ASP A 545 38.57 14.23 -12.39
CA ASP A 545 38.87 15.66 -12.19
C ASP A 545 39.80 16.25 -13.27
N PHE A 546 40.40 15.40 -14.12
CA PHE A 546 41.22 15.79 -15.25
C PHE A 546 41.23 14.71 -16.36
N TYR A 547 41.61 15.08 -17.58
CA TYR A 547 41.78 14.15 -18.70
C TYR A 547 43.13 13.42 -18.63
N SER A 548 43.34 12.69 -17.53
CA SER A 548 44.49 11.82 -17.31
C SER A 548 44.01 10.48 -16.75
N HIS A 549 44.76 9.42 -17.05
CA HIS A 549 44.43 8.07 -16.62
C HIS A 549 44.40 7.97 -15.08
N SER A 550 45.37 8.58 -14.39
CA SER A 550 45.51 8.55 -12.92
C SER A 550 44.48 9.38 -12.14
N ASN A 551 43.56 10.06 -12.82
CA ASN A 551 42.70 11.11 -12.26
C ASN A 551 41.27 10.61 -11.99
N THR A 552 41.16 9.37 -11.51
CA THR A 552 39.88 8.73 -11.16
C THR A 552 39.56 8.97 -9.68
N LEU A 553 38.38 9.50 -9.37
CA LEU A 553 37.96 9.83 -8.01
C LEU A 553 37.25 8.66 -7.32
N ALA A 554 37.43 8.56 -6.00
CA ALA A 554 36.63 7.71 -5.10
C ALA A 554 35.58 8.48 -4.29
N SER A 555 35.62 9.82 -4.29
CA SER A 555 34.77 10.63 -3.40
C SER A 555 33.28 10.48 -3.71
N THR A 556 32.50 10.38 -2.63
CA THR A 556 31.04 10.37 -2.61
C THR A 556 30.58 11.70 -2.03
N LEU A 557 29.74 12.43 -2.75
CA LEU A 557 29.15 13.68 -2.29
C LEU A 557 27.64 13.49 -2.16
N ARG A 558 27.07 14.01 -1.08
CA ARG A 558 25.63 14.09 -0.85
C ARG A 558 25.20 15.56 -0.81
N TRP A 559 24.00 15.86 -1.27
CA TRP A 559 23.31 17.11 -0.98
C TRP A 559 21.83 16.85 -0.74
N GLU A 560 21.27 17.47 0.29
CA GLU A 560 19.83 17.51 0.57
C GLU A 560 19.34 18.97 0.48
N PRO A 561 18.10 19.25 0.03
CA PRO A 561 17.53 20.59 0.02
C PRO A 561 17.51 21.35 1.35
N SER A 562 17.70 20.65 2.47
CA SER A 562 17.85 21.24 3.82
C SER A 562 19.24 21.86 4.06
N GLN A 563 20.24 21.49 3.26
CA GLN A 563 21.65 21.85 3.41
C GLN A 563 22.06 22.98 2.46
N GLU A 564 22.82 23.95 2.98
CA GLU A 564 23.35 25.08 2.17
C GLU A 564 24.43 24.63 1.17
N ASP A 565 25.18 23.57 1.48
CA ASP A 565 26.34 23.06 0.72
C ASP A 565 26.37 21.53 0.69
N TRP A 566 27.23 20.96 -0.16
CA TRP A 566 27.43 19.51 -0.30
C TRP A 566 28.24 18.91 0.87
N GLU A 567 27.86 17.70 1.29
CA GLU A 567 28.52 16.90 2.32
C GLU A 567 29.39 15.79 1.71
N GLU A 568 30.57 15.54 2.28
CA GLU A 568 31.41 14.39 1.90
C GLU A 568 30.99 13.13 2.68
N MET A 569 30.59 12.11 1.94
CA MET A 569 30.23 10.79 2.46
C MET A 569 31.40 9.82 2.31
N ALA A 570 31.27 8.59 2.83
CA ALA A 570 32.32 7.58 2.70
C ALA A 570 32.71 7.36 1.23
N PRO A 571 34.02 7.31 0.90
CA PRO A 571 34.48 7.09 -0.45
C PRO A 571 34.18 5.65 -0.90
N LEU A 572 34.06 5.47 -2.22
CA LEU A 572 34.05 4.17 -2.88
C LEU A 572 35.30 3.38 -2.51
N SER A 573 35.16 2.07 -2.32
CA SER A 573 36.27 1.14 -2.04
C SER A 573 37.25 1.12 -3.22
N GLN A 574 36.74 1.27 -4.45
CA GLN A 574 37.54 1.42 -5.67
C GLN A 574 37.10 2.67 -6.44
N ALA A 575 38.03 3.62 -6.62
CA ALA A 575 37.82 4.82 -7.41
C ALA A 575 37.38 4.47 -8.85
N ARG A 576 36.28 5.05 -9.33
CA ARG A 576 35.67 4.67 -10.61
C ARG A 576 35.09 5.85 -11.39
N SER A 577 35.12 5.73 -12.71
CA SER A 577 34.53 6.66 -13.69
C SER A 577 33.81 5.89 -14.79
N LEU A 578 32.98 6.55 -15.61
CA LEU A 578 32.23 5.91 -16.71
C LEU A 578 31.40 4.69 -16.25
N PHE A 579 30.74 4.83 -15.10
CA PHE A 579 29.96 3.77 -14.45
C PHE A 579 28.50 4.18 -14.28
N SER A 580 27.61 3.22 -14.07
CA SER A 580 26.22 3.49 -13.71
C SER A 580 26.07 3.49 -12.19
N LEU A 581 25.46 4.55 -11.65
CA LEU A 581 25.03 4.63 -10.26
C LEU A 581 23.50 4.53 -10.25
N VAL A 582 22.95 3.56 -9.51
CA VAL A 582 21.50 3.34 -9.42
C VAL A 582 21.06 3.22 -7.97
N ALA A 583 19.86 3.72 -7.66
CA ALA A 583 19.22 3.53 -6.36
C ALA A 583 18.26 2.34 -6.43
N LEU A 584 18.32 1.44 -5.45
CA LEU A 584 17.44 0.28 -5.30
C LEU A 584 17.31 -0.05 -3.81
N ASP A 585 16.07 -0.30 -3.34
CA ASP A 585 15.75 -0.73 -1.97
C ASP A 585 16.47 0.06 -0.86
N GLY A 586 16.49 1.39 -0.99
CA GLY A 586 17.12 2.31 -0.02
C GLY A 586 18.65 2.35 -0.04
N LYS A 587 19.30 1.72 -1.03
CA LYS A 587 20.75 1.68 -1.20
C LYS A 587 21.17 2.17 -2.57
N LEU A 588 22.43 2.57 -2.70
CA LEU A 588 23.03 2.87 -4.01
C LEU A 588 23.89 1.69 -4.47
N TYR A 589 23.95 1.49 -5.78
CA TYR A 589 24.77 0.47 -6.42
C TYR A 589 25.60 1.12 -7.52
N ALA A 590 26.92 0.97 -7.43
CA ALA A 590 27.87 1.41 -8.44
C ALA A 590 28.29 0.21 -9.28
N LEU A 591 27.87 0.21 -10.55
CA LEU A 591 28.01 -0.93 -11.46
C LEU A 591 29.19 -0.74 -12.41
N GLY A 592 30.25 -1.52 -12.20
CA GLY A 592 31.45 -1.54 -13.04
C GLY A 592 32.11 -0.17 -13.19
N GLY A 593 32.56 0.14 -14.42
CA GLY A 593 33.19 1.41 -14.77
C GLY A 593 34.63 1.26 -15.21
N ARG A 594 35.43 2.30 -14.96
CA ARG A 594 36.88 2.30 -15.19
C ARG A 594 37.65 2.91 -14.03
N HIS A 595 38.74 2.25 -13.67
CA HIS A 595 39.80 2.77 -12.81
C HIS A 595 41.10 2.81 -13.60
N ASN A 596 41.69 3.99 -13.77
CA ASN A 596 42.95 4.18 -14.51
C ASN A 596 42.94 3.50 -15.90
N ASP A 597 41.87 3.74 -16.65
CA ASP A 597 41.50 3.12 -17.94
C ASP A 597 41.30 1.60 -17.99
N VAL A 598 41.53 0.88 -16.90
CA VAL A 598 41.14 -0.52 -16.75
C VAL A 598 39.64 -0.62 -16.46
N ALA A 599 38.93 -1.46 -17.21
CA ALA A 599 37.52 -1.74 -16.97
C ALA A 599 37.32 -2.55 -15.68
N LEU A 600 36.28 -2.21 -14.91
CA LEU A 600 35.91 -2.89 -13.68
C LEU A 600 34.71 -3.81 -13.92
N ASP A 601 34.83 -5.05 -13.45
CA ASP A 601 33.74 -6.01 -13.25
C ASP A 601 33.11 -5.89 -11.84
N SER A 602 33.73 -5.12 -10.93
CA SER A 602 33.29 -4.96 -9.55
C SER A 602 31.99 -4.14 -9.40
N VAL A 603 31.09 -4.67 -8.58
CA VAL A 603 29.89 -3.97 -8.11
C VAL A 603 30.09 -3.58 -6.65
N GLU A 604 29.83 -2.32 -6.33
CA GLU A 604 29.80 -1.85 -4.93
C GLU A 604 28.39 -1.38 -4.55
N THR A 605 28.01 -1.63 -3.30
CA THR A 605 26.76 -1.12 -2.71
C THR A 605 27.04 -0.17 -1.55
N TYR A 606 26.30 0.92 -1.47
CA TYR A 606 26.35 1.90 -0.39
C TYR A 606 25.16 1.73 0.55
N ASN A 607 25.42 1.58 1.85
CA ASN A 607 24.39 1.71 2.86
C ASN A 607 24.44 3.14 3.47
N PRO A 608 23.39 3.97 3.28
CA PRO A 608 23.35 5.32 3.84
C PRO A 608 23.28 5.31 5.38
N GLU A 609 22.60 4.35 6.01
CA GLU A 609 22.45 4.26 7.47
C GLU A 609 23.77 4.06 8.20
N LEU A 610 24.68 3.31 7.56
CA LEU A 610 26.02 3.01 8.09
C LEU A 610 27.09 3.95 7.52
N ASN A 611 26.76 4.73 6.47
CA ASN A 611 27.70 5.49 5.65
C ASN A 611 28.92 4.63 5.22
N VAL A 612 28.67 3.48 4.57
CA VAL A 612 29.73 2.54 4.14
C VAL A 612 29.43 1.99 2.75
N TRP A 613 30.47 1.96 1.91
CA TRP A 613 30.52 1.17 0.68
C TRP A 613 31.05 -0.24 0.95
N SER A 614 30.42 -1.22 0.31
CA SER A 614 30.77 -2.65 0.39
C SER A 614 30.87 -3.24 -1.01
N CYS A 615 31.97 -3.92 -1.31
CA CYS A 615 32.10 -4.68 -2.55
C CYS A 615 31.17 -5.91 -2.52
N LEU A 616 30.30 -6.04 -3.51
CA LEU A 616 29.54 -7.26 -3.75
C LEU A 616 30.42 -8.21 -4.54
N ILE A 617 30.87 -9.27 -3.88
CA ILE A 617 31.53 -10.39 -4.54
C ILE A 617 30.46 -11.06 -5.42
N LEU A 618 30.49 -10.76 -6.72
CA LEU A 618 29.79 -11.55 -7.72
C LEU A 618 30.26 -13.00 -7.57
N CYS A 619 29.34 -13.91 -7.25
CA CYS A 619 29.64 -15.33 -7.34
C CYS A 619 30.21 -15.62 -8.73
N PRO A 620 31.33 -16.36 -8.85
CA PRO A 620 31.87 -16.69 -10.16
C PRO A 620 30.79 -17.41 -10.96
N VAL A 621 30.60 -16.97 -12.21
CA VAL A 621 29.65 -17.57 -13.14
C VAL A 621 29.94 -19.07 -13.21
N LEU A 622 28.96 -19.88 -12.82
CA LEU A 622 29.06 -21.34 -12.94
C LEU A 622 29.23 -21.70 -14.43
N PRO A 623 30.20 -22.56 -14.78
CA PRO A 623 30.50 -22.93 -16.16
C PRO A 623 29.42 -23.83 -16.79
#